data_AF-A0A3D2W3D8-F1
#
_entry.id   AF-A0A3D2W3D8-F1
#
_cell.length_a   1.000
_cell.length_b   1.000
_cell.length_c   1.000
_cell.angle_alpha   90.00
_cell.angle_beta   90.00
_cell.angle_gamma   90.00
#
_symmetry.space_group_name_H-M   'P 1'
#
loop_
_entity.id
_entity.type
_entity.pdbx_description
1 polymer ?
#
loop_
_entity_poly.entity_id
_entity_poly.type
_entity_poly.pdbx_seq_one_letter_code
_entity_poly.pdbx_strand_id
1 'polypeptide(L)'
;MDNFFPRPEQLIADAEALNFEVMGEFYPGIRARAPQSYFSEVEAVLARVLREFFGQRGPLASRALYSLVTTPSEQLTLAQRIPHIDGLQAGSLAVLHYLSHEDFGGTAFYRHRSSGFETVDASRHARYLDMLSADFAAHGEPAPAYIQGDTPIFEQIARRESVFNRALIYRSSLLHCGSVPNDVELPADVRTGRLTVASFLTAH
;
A
#
# COMPACT_ATOMS: atom_id res chain seq x y z
N MET A 1 -1.14 7.57 11.50
CA MET A 1 -1.36 8.96 11.90
C MET A 1 -2.76 9.34 11.46
N ASP A 2 -3.57 9.82 12.40
CA ASP A 2 -4.97 10.15 12.14
C ASP A 2 -5.09 11.65 11.86
N ASN A 3 -6.14 12.06 11.15
CA ASN A 3 -6.33 13.44 10.70
C ASN A 3 -5.11 13.97 9.92
N PHE A 4 -4.59 13.16 8.99
CA PHE A 4 -3.32 13.38 8.32
C PHE A 4 -3.30 14.62 7.44
N PHE A 5 -4.39 14.86 6.71
CA PHE A 5 -4.52 15.99 5.79
C PHE A 5 -5.55 17.00 6.33
N PRO A 6 -5.30 18.32 6.28
CA PRO A 6 -6.21 19.32 6.85
C PRO A 6 -7.62 19.36 6.22
N ARG A 7 -7.72 19.09 4.91
CA ARG A 7 -8.96 19.16 4.12
C ARG A 7 -9.16 17.89 3.28
N PRO A 8 -9.41 16.73 3.91
CA PRO A 8 -9.44 15.45 3.19
C PRO A 8 -10.58 15.37 2.16
N GLU A 9 -11.71 16.02 2.41
CA GLU A 9 -12.84 16.12 1.48
C GLU A 9 -12.45 16.79 0.16
N GLN A 10 -11.51 17.77 0.21
CA GLN A 10 -11.02 18.41 -1.00
C GLN A 10 -10.24 17.42 -1.87
N LEU A 11 -9.53 16.46 -1.27
CA LEU A 11 -8.82 15.42 -2.04
C LEU A 11 -9.78 14.50 -2.79
N ILE A 12 -10.93 14.18 -2.18
CA ILE A 12 -11.98 13.40 -2.85
C ILE A 12 -12.57 14.21 -4.02
N ALA A 13 -12.89 15.49 -3.80
CA ALA A 13 -13.40 16.37 -4.85
C ALA A 13 -12.41 16.57 -5.99
N ASP A 14 -11.11 16.69 -5.68
CA ASP A 14 -10.04 16.77 -6.68
C ASP A 14 -9.95 15.47 -7.49
N ALA A 15 -10.10 14.31 -6.83
CA ALA A 15 -10.08 13.01 -7.49
C ALA A 15 -11.27 12.83 -8.44
N GLU A 16 -12.46 13.34 -8.13
CA GLU A 16 -13.64 13.27 -9.01
C GLU A 16 -13.41 13.94 -10.38
N ALA A 17 -12.55 14.95 -10.42
CA ALA A 17 -12.23 15.68 -11.65
C ALA A 17 -11.19 14.97 -12.52
N LEU A 18 -10.67 13.81 -12.10
CA LEU A 18 -9.60 13.08 -12.79
C LEU A 18 -10.12 11.86 -13.54
N ASN A 19 -9.43 11.52 -14.62
CA ASN A 19 -9.62 10.24 -15.30
C ASN A 19 -8.77 9.17 -14.62
N PHE A 20 -9.41 8.08 -14.19
CA PHE A 20 -8.74 6.94 -13.63
C PHE A 20 -8.49 5.88 -14.70
N GLU A 21 -7.30 5.29 -14.67
CA GLU A 21 -6.89 4.25 -15.61
C GLU A 21 -6.14 3.12 -14.89
N VAL A 22 -5.99 1.98 -15.54
CA VAL A 22 -5.18 0.89 -15.01
C VAL A 22 -3.71 1.32 -15.03
N MET A 23 -3.13 1.54 -13.85
CA MET A 23 -1.72 1.93 -13.70
C MET A 23 -0.95 1.03 -12.73
N GLY A 24 0.11 0.40 -13.24
CA GLY A 24 0.99 -0.48 -12.48
C GLY A 24 0.44 -1.91 -12.40
N GLU A 25 1.28 -2.87 -12.75
CA GLU A 25 0.92 -4.28 -12.91
C GLU A 25 0.38 -4.94 -11.61
N PHE A 26 0.82 -4.44 -10.45
CA PHE A 26 0.57 -5.09 -9.16
C PHE A 26 -0.58 -4.48 -8.35
N TYR A 27 -1.26 -3.44 -8.85
CA TYR A 27 -2.34 -2.80 -8.12
C TYR A 27 -3.72 -3.33 -8.56
N PRO A 28 -4.60 -3.75 -7.63
CA PRO A 28 -5.91 -4.32 -7.95
C PRO A 28 -6.97 -3.23 -8.20
N GLY A 29 -6.73 -2.38 -9.20
CA GLY A 29 -7.73 -1.40 -9.63
C GLY A 29 -7.18 -0.28 -10.48
N ILE A 30 -7.86 0.86 -10.42
CA ILE A 30 -7.59 2.04 -11.25
C ILE A 30 -6.98 3.16 -10.42
N ARG A 31 -6.21 4.02 -11.08
CA ARG A 31 -5.47 5.10 -10.43
C ARG A 31 -5.49 6.37 -11.27
N ALA A 32 -5.20 7.48 -10.62
CA ALA A 32 -4.90 8.76 -11.25
C ALA A 32 -3.71 9.42 -10.56
N ARG A 33 -2.99 10.32 -11.24
CA ARG A 33 -1.90 11.09 -10.60
C ARG A 33 -2.49 12.11 -9.63
N ALA A 34 -2.04 12.08 -8.38
CA ALA A 34 -2.39 13.13 -7.43
C ALA A 34 -1.49 14.36 -7.65
N PRO A 35 -2.00 15.59 -7.43
CA PRO A 35 -1.23 16.80 -7.65
C PRO A 35 -0.10 16.94 -6.62
N GLN A 36 0.99 17.61 -7.00
CA GLN A 36 2.14 17.84 -6.11
C GLN A 36 1.76 18.67 -4.87
N SER A 37 0.71 19.49 -4.97
CA SER A 37 0.15 20.26 -3.85
C SER A 37 -0.28 19.39 -2.66
N TYR A 38 -0.57 18.10 -2.89
CA TYR A 38 -0.80 17.13 -1.82
C TYR A 38 0.36 17.13 -0.82
N PHE A 39 1.62 17.15 -1.28
CA PHE A 39 2.78 17.12 -0.40
C PHE A 39 3.01 18.44 0.31
N SER A 40 2.70 19.58 -0.32
CA SER A 40 2.89 20.91 0.28
C SER A 40 2.09 21.08 1.58
N GLU A 41 0.88 20.52 1.66
CA GLU A 41 0.00 20.62 2.83
C GLU A 41 0.45 19.71 4.00
N VAL A 42 1.18 18.62 3.71
CA VAL A 42 1.63 17.64 4.72
C VAL A 42 3.15 17.64 4.92
N GLU A 43 3.88 18.55 4.27
CA GLU A 43 5.34 18.58 4.26
C GLU A 43 5.91 18.66 5.67
N ALA A 44 5.42 19.59 6.49
CA ALA A 44 5.91 19.79 7.86
C ALA A 44 5.71 18.54 8.72
N VAL A 45 4.57 17.87 8.55
CA VAL A 45 4.23 16.63 9.26
C VAL A 45 5.14 15.50 8.81
N LEU A 46 5.26 15.28 7.50
CA LEU A 46 6.13 14.26 6.93
C LEU A 46 7.58 14.49 7.35
N ALA A 47 8.10 15.71 7.20
CA ALA A 47 9.47 16.05 7.58
C ALA A 47 9.76 15.74 9.05
N ARG A 48 8.79 15.95 9.96
CA ARG A 48 8.93 15.55 11.36
C ARG A 48 8.99 14.03 11.52
N VAL A 49 8.03 13.30 10.94
CA VAL A 49 7.98 11.82 11.03
C VAL A 49 9.26 11.20 10.48
N LEU A 50 9.73 11.70 9.33
CA LEU A 50 10.94 11.24 8.67
C LEU A 50 12.18 11.39 9.54
N ARG A 51 12.30 12.55 10.21
CA ARG A 51 13.41 12.80 11.13
C ARG A 51 13.33 11.92 12.38
N GLU A 52 12.16 11.82 13.00
CA GLU A 52 11.99 11.17 14.30
C GLU A 52 12.04 9.64 14.21
N PHE A 53 11.42 9.04 13.18
CA PHE A 53 11.24 7.59 13.09
C PHE A 53 12.11 6.91 12.04
N PHE A 54 12.60 7.66 11.05
CA PHE A 54 13.38 7.10 9.95
C PHE A 54 14.79 7.68 9.86
N GLY A 55 15.14 8.66 10.69
CA GLY A 55 16.46 9.30 10.69
C GLY A 55 16.77 10.07 9.41
N GLN A 56 15.77 10.38 8.58
CA GLN A 56 15.94 11.02 7.29
C GLN A 56 15.77 12.54 7.39
N ARG A 57 16.58 13.27 6.61
CA ARG A 57 16.58 14.74 6.54
C ARG A 57 16.77 15.17 5.09
N GLY A 58 16.25 16.35 4.75
CA GLY A 58 16.44 16.94 3.42
C GLY A 58 15.27 16.71 2.48
N PRO A 59 15.38 17.19 1.23
CA PRO A 59 14.34 17.05 0.22
C PRO A 59 14.17 15.57 -0.17
N LEU A 60 12.94 15.19 -0.48
CA LEU A 60 12.61 13.85 -0.97
C LEU A 60 12.00 13.96 -2.35
N ALA A 61 12.46 13.09 -3.25
CA ALA A 61 11.69 12.81 -4.45
C ALA A 61 10.37 12.18 -4.02
N SER A 62 9.27 12.79 -4.46
CA SER A 62 7.93 12.37 -4.06
C SER A 62 7.03 12.22 -5.28
N ARG A 63 6.23 11.16 -5.28
CA ARG A 63 5.12 10.98 -6.22
C ARG A 63 3.91 10.47 -5.46
N ALA A 64 2.72 10.91 -5.83
CA ALA A 64 1.47 10.46 -5.24
C ALA A 64 0.48 10.04 -6.33
N LEU A 65 -0.28 8.98 -6.04
CA LEU A 65 -1.33 8.45 -6.89
C LEU A 65 -2.61 8.32 -6.08
N TYR A 66 -3.70 8.91 -6.58
CA TYR A 66 -5.03 8.47 -6.18
C TYR A 66 -5.20 7.04 -6.65
N SER A 67 -5.62 6.16 -5.74
CA SER A 67 -5.68 4.73 -5.96
C SER A 67 -7.01 4.18 -5.46
N LEU A 68 -7.80 3.65 -6.38
CA LEU A 68 -9.13 3.09 -6.13
C LEU A 68 -9.08 1.58 -6.38
N VAL A 69 -9.40 0.78 -5.36
CA VAL A 69 -9.47 -0.68 -5.53
C VAL A 69 -10.79 -1.03 -6.21
N THR A 70 -10.72 -1.69 -7.37
CA THR A 70 -11.90 -2.01 -8.20
C THR A 70 -11.87 -3.44 -8.74
N THR A 71 -10.78 -4.19 -8.52
CA THR A 71 -10.67 -5.58 -8.98
C THR A 71 -11.33 -6.52 -7.98
N PRO A 72 -12.35 -7.30 -8.37
CA PRO A 72 -12.97 -8.27 -7.47
C PRO A 72 -12.03 -9.46 -7.21
N SER A 73 -12.25 -10.14 -6.09
CA SER A 73 -11.32 -11.14 -5.53
C SER A 73 -10.95 -12.27 -6.50
N GLU A 74 -11.91 -12.71 -7.30
CA GLU A 74 -11.82 -13.80 -8.27
C GLU A 74 -11.04 -13.43 -9.53
N GLN A 75 -10.79 -12.13 -9.76
CA GLN A 75 -10.02 -11.61 -10.90
C GLN A 75 -8.59 -11.20 -10.53
N LEU A 76 -8.19 -11.41 -9.26
CA LEU A 76 -6.86 -11.03 -8.80
C LEU A 76 -5.77 -11.91 -9.45
N THR A 77 -4.68 -11.26 -9.87
CA THR A 77 -3.45 -11.97 -10.28
C THR A 77 -2.73 -12.54 -9.05
N LEU A 78 -1.79 -13.48 -9.23
CA LEU A 78 -0.96 -14.01 -8.13
C LEU A 78 -0.31 -12.91 -7.29
N ALA A 79 0.27 -11.90 -7.94
CA ALA A 79 0.96 -10.81 -7.24
C ALA A 79 0.02 -9.94 -6.40
N GLN A 80 -1.27 -9.87 -6.74
CA GLN A 80 -2.29 -9.12 -5.97
C GLN A 80 -2.85 -9.92 -4.79
N ARG A 81 -2.57 -11.23 -4.71
CA ARG A 81 -3.07 -12.16 -3.68
C ARG A 81 -2.07 -12.41 -2.55
N ILE A 82 -0.87 -11.85 -2.64
CA ILE A 82 0.24 -12.08 -1.69
C ILE A 82 0.85 -10.76 -1.20
N PRO A 83 1.58 -10.77 -0.08
CA PRO A 83 2.36 -9.62 0.36
C PRO A 83 3.44 -9.23 -0.65
N HIS A 84 3.63 -7.93 -0.83
CA HIS A 84 4.64 -7.35 -1.72
C HIS A 84 5.43 -6.25 -1.02
N ILE A 85 6.46 -5.77 -1.71
CA ILE A 85 7.22 -4.56 -1.38
C ILE A 85 7.01 -3.53 -2.49
N ASP A 86 7.11 -2.25 -2.15
CA ASP A 86 6.99 -1.14 -3.09
C ASP A 86 8.31 -0.75 -3.76
N GLY A 87 9.44 -1.13 -3.16
CA GLY A 87 10.76 -0.77 -3.66
C GLY A 87 11.90 -1.36 -2.84
N LEU A 88 13.07 -1.46 -3.48
CA LEU A 88 14.29 -2.02 -2.90
C LEU A 88 15.27 -0.96 -2.40
N GLN A 89 15.03 0.30 -2.76
CA GLN A 89 15.91 1.42 -2.48
C GLN A 89 15.98 1.67 -0.96
N ALA A 90 17.20 1.74 -0.44
CA ALA A 90 17.43 2.04 0.96
C ALA A 90 16.88 3.43 1.29
N GLY A 91 16.14 3.51 2.41
CA GLY A 91 15.52 4.76 2.82
C GLY A 91 14.25 5.14 2.05
N SER A 92 13.80 4.37 1.06
CA SER A 92 12.49 4.62 0.45
C SER A 92 11.35 4.26 1.40
N LEU A 93 10.34 5.13 1.43
CA LEU A 93 9.16 5.00 2.26
C LEU A 93 7.89 5.10 1.42
N ALA A 94 6.87 4.38 1.85
CA ALA A 94 5.51 4.48 1.34
C ALA A 94 4.63 5.22 2.36
N VAL A 95 3.72 6.04 1.85
CA VAL A 95 2.62 6.63 2.62
C VAL A 95 1.31 6.16 1.99
N LEU A 96 0.48 5.48 2.76
CA LEU A 96 -0.86 5.09 2.35
C LEU A 96 -1.87 5.89 3.17
N HIS A 97 -2.59 6.79 2.52
CA HIS A 97 -3.57 7.68 3.13
C HIS A 97 -4.98 7.28 2.73
N TYR A 98 -5.81 6.90 3.71
CA TYR A 98 -7.18 6.46 3.49
C TYR A 98 -8.14 7.64 3.30
N LEU A 99 -8.94 7.59 2.24
CA LEU A 99 -9.96 8.58 1.91
C LEU A 99 -11.36 7.97 1.77
N SER A 100 -11.52 6.65 1.90
CA SER A 100 -12.85 6.04 1.93
C SER A 100 -13.54 6.30 3.28
N HIS A 101 -14.84 6.58 3.24
CA HIS A 101 -15.67 6.71 4.45
C HIS A 101 -16.11 5.35 5.00
N GLU A 102 -16.38 4.40 4.12
CA GLU A 102 -16.74 3.03 4.47
C GLU A 102 -15.49 2.17 4.75
N ASP A 103 -15.69 1.08 5.51
CA ASP A 103 -14.64 0.11 5.81
C ASP A 103 -14.53 -0.94 4.69
N PHE A 104 -13.59 -0.71 3.78
CA PHE A 104 -13.18 -1.68 2.76
C PHE A 104 -11.94 -2.47 3.16
N GLY A 105 -11.62 -2.52 4.45
CA GLY A 105 -10.44 -3.16 4.99
C GLY A 105 -9.16 -2.34 4.77
N GLY A 106 -8.27 -2.42 5.75
CA GLY A 106 -7.03 -1.64 5.76
C GLY A 106 -5.84 -2.36 5.13
N THR A 107 -4.70 -2.30 5.81
CA THR A 107 -3.42 -2.88 5.34
C THR A 107 -2.88 -3.83 6.39
N ALA A 108 -2.44 -4.99 5.92
CA ALA A 108 -1.75 -5.97 6.73
C ALA A 108 -0.27 -5.99 6.35
N PHE A 109 0.58 -6.25 7.35
CA PHE A 109 2.02 -6.37 7.23
C PHE A 109 2.43 -7.79 7.61
N TYR A 110 3.44 -8.31 6.93
CA TYR A 110 3.73 -9.73 6.96
C TYR A 110 5.21 -10.02 7.22
N ARG A 111 5.46 -11.23 7.72
CA ARG A 111 6.75 -11.89 7.70
C ARG A 111 6.65 -13.10 6.78
N HIS A 112 7.60 -13.23 5.87
CA HIS A 112 7.79 -14.43 5.09
C HIS A 112 8.36 -15.54 5.99
N ARG A 113 7.66 -16.68 6.11
CA ARG A 113 7.97 -17.70 7.12
C ARG A 113 9.30 -18.39 6.83
N SER A 114 9.50 -18.84 5.59
CA SER A 114 10.69 -19.62 5.22
C SER A 114 11.98 -18.81 5.37
N SER A 115 11.97 -17.52 5.00
CA SER A 115 13.16 -16.66 5.14
C SER A 115 13.26 -15.92 6.47
N GLY A 116 12.16 -15.82 7.22
CA GLY A 116 12.05 -14.99 8.42
C GLY A 116 12.02 -13.48 8.14
N PHE A 117 11.89 -13.05 6.87
CA PHE A 117 11.98 -11.64 6.49
C PHE A 117 10.64 -10.94 6.63
N GLU A 118 10.60 -9.83 7.36
CA GLU A 118 9.54 -8.82 7.29
C GLU A 118 9.89 -7.71 6.27
N THR A 119 11.18 -7.45 6.07
CA THR A 119 11.68 -6.50 5.06
C THR A 119 12.55 -7.18 4.02
N VAL A 120 12.32 -6.85 2.75
CA VAL A 120 13.07 -7.35 1.58
C VAL A 120 13.69 -6.16 0.87
N ASP A 121 14.96 -5.89 1.17
CA ASP A 121 15.77 -4.90 0.47
C ASP A 121 16.57 -5.52 -0.69
N ALA A 122 17.35 -4.71 -1.40
CA ALA A 122 18.16 -5.16 -2.53
C ALA A 122 19.08 -6.36 -2.20
N SER A 123 19.59 -6.46 -0.97
CA SER A 123 20.48 -7.56 -0.55
C SER A 123 19.73 -8.86 -0.28
N ARG A 124 18.44 -8.78 0.06
CA ARG A 124 17.58 -9.92 0.41
C ARG A 124 16.73 -10.41 -0.77
N HIS A 125 16.52 -9.57 -1.78
CA HIS A 125 15.52 -9.78 -2.84
C HIS A 125 15.67 -11.10 -3.59
N ALA A 126 16.86 -11.42 -4.09
CA ALA A 126 17.09 -12.65 -4.85
C ALA A 126 16.76 -13.90 -4.00
N ARG A 127 17.31 -13.96 -2.78
CA ARG A 127 17.04 -15.05 -1.84
C ARG A 127 15.56 -15.14 -1.48
N TYR A 128 14.87 -14.01 -1.31
CA TYR A 128 13.43 -13.99 -1.04
C TYR A 128 12.64 -14.62 -2.20
N LEU A 129 12.93 -14.26 -3.44
CA LEU A 129 12.24 -14.81 -4.61
C LEU A 129 12.49 -16.32 -4.78
N ASP A 130 13.73 -16.78 -4.57
CA ASP A 130 14.05 -18.21 -4.66
C ASP A 130 13.25 -19.02 -3.62
N MET A 131 13.17 -18.52 -2.38
CA MET A 131 12.44 -19.18 -1.30
C MET A 131 10.93 -19.12 -1.52
N LEU A 132 10.40 -17.98 -1.99
CA LEU A 132 8.98 -17.84 -2.32
C LEU A 132 8.56 -18.81 -3.44
N SER A 133 9.41 -18.99 -4.44
CA SER A 133 9.19 -19.97 -5.51
C SER A 133 9.16 -21.41 -4.97
N ALA A 134 10.09 -21.77 -4.07
CA ALA A 134 10.09 -23.07 -3.40
C ALA A 134 8.83 -23.27 -2.53
N ASP A 135 8.38 -22.22 -1.84
CA ASP A 135 7.17 -22.27 -1.02
C ASP A 135 5.92 -22.48 -1.88
N PHE A 136 5.80 -21.85 -3.04
CA PHE A 136 4.71 -22.13 -3.98
C PHE A 136 4.78 -23.55 -4.56
N ALA A 137 5.97 -24.09 -4.80
CA ALA A 137 6.11 -25.49 -5.22
C ALA A 137 5.68 -26.47 -4.12
N ALA A 138 5.90 -26.13 -2.84
CA ALA A 138 5.56 -26.98 -1.71
C ALA A 138 4.10 -26.86 -1.25
N HIS A 139 3.54 -25.65 -1.26
CA HIS A 139 2.22 -25.34 -0.69
C HIS A 139 1.15 -25.03 -1.74
N GLY A 140 1.55 -24.82 -3.00
CA GLY A 140 0.68 -24.31 -4.06
C GLY A 140 0.51 -22.79 -3.99
N GLU A 141 -0.04 -22.22 -5.06
CA GLU A 141 -0.48 -20.82 -5.07
C GLU A 141 -1.73 -20.62 -4.20
N PRO A 142 -1.92 -19.43 -3.59
CA PRO A 142 -3.15 -19.11 -2.88
C PRO A 142 -4.35 -19.12 -3.84
N ALA A 143 -5.54 -19.37 -3.29
CA ALA A 143 -6.79 -19.21 -4.04
C ALA A 143 -6.99 -17.76 -4.52
N PRO A 144 -7.79 -17.51 -5.57
CA PRO A 144 -8.20 -16.16 -6.01
C PRO A 144 -8.96 -15.38 -4.92
N ALA A 145 -8.23 -14.72 -4.03
CA ALA A 145 -8.75 -13.97 -2.91
C ALA A 145 -7.73 -12.93 -2.43
N TYR A 146 -8.23 -11.81 -1.90
CA TYR A 146 -7.43 -10.93 -1.05
C TYR A 146 -6.98 -11.73 0.18
N ILE A 147 -5.68 -11.62 0.50
CA ILE A 147 -5.08 -12.30 1.65
C ILE A 147 -5.74 -11.87 2.97
N GLN A 148 -6.05 -12.85 3.81
CA GLN A 148 -6.62 -12.65 5.14
C GLN A 148 -5.80 -13.43 6.18
N GLY A 149 -5.29 -12.72 7.18
CA GLY A 149 -4.56 -13.35 8.29
C GLY A 149 -3.32 -14.11 7.84
N ASP A 150 -3.01 -15.17 8.58
CA ASP A 150 -1.86 -16.04 8.32
C ASP A 150 -2.11 -17.00 7.14
N THR A 151 -1.04 -17.32 6.41
CA THR A 151 -1.01 -18.39 5.41
C THR A 151 0.15 -19.36 5.73
N PRO A 152 0.25 -20.51 5.03
CA PRO A 152 1.42 -21.38 5.15
C PRO A 152 2.75 -20.70 4.77
N ILE A 153 2.72 -19.64 3.97
CA ILE A 153 3.91 -18.94 3.45
C ILE A 153 4.19 -17.65 4.23
N PHE A 154 3.13 -16.98 4.72
CA PHE A 154 3.24 -15.67 5.37
C PHE A 154 2.57 -15.67 6.76
N GLU A 155 3.23 -15.02 7.71
CA GLU A 155 2.67 -14.69 9.02
C GLU A 155 2.23 -13.23 9.02
N GLN A 156 0.99 -12.95 9.41
CA GLN A 156 0.50 -11.59 9.58
C GLN A 156 1.02 -11.03 10.91
N ILE A 157 1.99 -10.12 10.84
CA ILE A 157 2.64 -9.55 12.03
C ILE A 157 1.95 -8.28 12.53
N ALA A 158 1.18 -7.61 11.67
CA ALA A 158 0.36 -6.48 12.05
C ALA A 158 -0.77 -6.26 11.05
N ARG A 159 -1.87 -5.65 11.51
CA ARG A 159 -2.95 -5.13 10.68
C ARG A 159 -3.34 -3.73 11.17
N ARG A 160 -3.65 -2.84 10.24
CA ARG A 160 -4.17 -1.49 10.52
C ARG A 160 -5.45 -1.30 9.75
N GLU A 161 -6.48 -0.84 10.44
CA GLU A 161 -7.81 -0.58 9.88
C GLU A 161 -7.79 0.64 8.96
N SER A 162 -8.70 0.62 7.97
CA SER A 162 -8.98 1.77 7.11
C SER A 162 -9.82 2.77 7.90
N VAL A 163 -9.20 3.87 8.30
CA VAL A 163 -9.90 4.97 8.99
C VAL A 163 -9.78 6.21 8.12
N PHE A 164 -10.90 6.87 7.85
CA PHE A 164 -10.91 8.08 7.04
C PHE A 164 -9.88 9.11 7.52
N ASN A 165 -9.12 9.67 6.58
CA ASN A 165 -8.02 10.61 6.82
C ASN A 165 -6.87 10.07 7.71
N ARG A 166 -6.69 8.74 7.78
CA ARG A 166 -5.51 8.12 8.40
C ARG A 166 -4.43 7.85 7.35
N ALA A 167 -3.19 8.20 7.68
CA ALA A 167 -2.02 7.78 6.91
C ALA A 167 -1.20 6.71 7.65
N LEU A 168 -0.79 5.68 6.92
CA LEU A 168 0.23 4.72 7.31
C LEU A 168 1.54 5.12 6.63
N ILE A 169 2.64 5.16 7.38
CA ILE A 169 3.97 5.50 6.86
C ILE A 169 4.90 4.36 7.22
N TYR A 170 5.49 3.71 6.22
CA TYR A 170 6.32 2.52 6.39
C TYR A 170 7.43 2.43 5.34
N ARG A 171 8.41 1.56 5.55
CA ARG A 171 9.50 1.34 4.59
C ARG A 171 8.95 0.67 3.34
N SER A 172 9.33 1.15 2.17
CA SER A 172 8.91 0.54 0.89
C SER A 172 9.34 -0.92 0.76
N SER A 173 10.39 -1.34 1.48
CA SER A 173 10.86 -2.72 1.55
C SER A 173 10.08 -3.61 2.54
N LEU A 174 9.08 -3.10 3.25
CA LEU A 174 8.29 -3.88 4.20
C LEU A 174 7.21 -4.69 3.47
N LEU A 175 7.13 -5.99 3.76
CA LEU A 175 6.11 -6.87 3.19
C LEU A 175 4.72 -6.47 3.70
N HIS A 176 3.84 -6.14 2.76
CA HIS A 176 2.49 -5.69 3.07
C HIS A 176 1.51 -6.08 1.96
N CYS A 177 0.21 -6.05 2.29
CA CYS A 177 -0.86 -6.24 1.32
C CYS A 177 -2.12 -5.49 1.76
N GLY A 178 -2.97 -5.14 0.80
CA GLY A 178 -4.33 -4.68 1.10
C GLY A 178 -5.12 -5.82 1.74
N SER A 179 -5.78 -5.55 2.87
CA SER A 179 -6.57 -6.54 3.59
C SER A 179 -8.07 -6.30 3.37
N VAL A 180 -8.45 -6.38 2.09
CA VAL A 180 -9.80 -6.09 1.60
C VAL A 180 -10.70 -7.31 1.83
N PRO A 181 -11.91 -7.17 2.42
CA PRO A 181 -12.85 -8.29 2.52
C PRO A 181 -13.16 -8.88 1.15
N ASN A 182 -13.29 -10.20 1.05
CA ASN A 182 -13.48 -10.86 -0.25
C ASN A 182 -14.93 -10.78 -0.77
N ASP A 183 -15.88 -10.45 0.09
CA ASP A 183 -17.32 -10.38 -0.18
C ASP A 183 -17.84 -8.93 -0.30
N VAL A 184 -16.95 -7.93 -0.24
CA VAL A 184 -17.32 -6.52 -0.37
C VAL A 184 -17.46 -6.13 -1.85
N GLU A 185 -18.49 -5.34 -2.16
CA GLU A 185 -18.57 -4.67 -3.45
C GLU A 185 -17.45 -3.62 -3.55
N LEU A 186 -16.84 -3.47 -4.73
CA LEU A 186 -15.75 -2.52 -4.96
C LEU A 186 -16.15 -1.50 -6.04
N PRO A 187 -16.95 -0.47 -5.69
CA PRO A 187 -17.40 0.53 -6.64
C PRO A 187 -16.23 1.28 -7.28
N ALA A 188 -16.31 1.50 -8.60
CA ALA A 188 -15.41 2.38 -9.34
C ALA A 188 -15.82 3.86 -9.20
N ASP A 189 -16.07 4.29 -7.97
CA ASP A 189 -16.52 5.63 -7.60
C ASP A 189 -15.65 6.15 -6.46
N VAL A 190 -15.11 7.37 -6.60
CA VAL A 190 -14.12 7.91 -5.65
C VAL A 190 -14.73 8.35 -4.31
N ARG A 191 -16.05 8.57 -4.24
CA ARG A 191 -16.74 8.95 -2.99
C ARG A 191 -17.15 7.75 -2.17
N THR A 192 -17.55 6.68 -2.85
CA THR A 192 -18.16 5.50 -2.23
C THR A 192 -17.23 4.29 -2.22
N GLY A 193 -16.21 4.26 -3.09
CA GLY A 193 -15.26 3.15 -3.17
C GLY A 193 -14.06 3.28 -2.24
N ARG A 194 -13.17 2.27 -2.28
CA ARG A 194 -11.94 2.21 -1.49
C ARG A 194 -10.85 3.13 -2.04
N LEU A 195 -11.05 4.44 -1.87
CA LEU A 195 -10.09 5.46 -2.31
C LEU A 195 -8.95 5.63 -1.30
N THR A 196 -7.72 5.68 -1.81
CA THR A 196 -6.51 6.02 -1.06
C THR A 196 -5.61 6.96 -1.86
N VAL A 197 -4.73 7.69 -1.18
CA VAL A 197 -3.53 8.27 -1.80
C VAL A 197 -2.34 7.38 -1.45
N ALA A 198 -1.71 6.79 -2.46
CA ALA A 198 -0.46 6.05 -2.32
C ALA A 198 0.69 6.97 -2.74
N SER A 199 1.57 7.30 -1.80
CA SER A 199 2.73 8.14 -2.03
C SER A 199 4.03 7.39 -1.79
N PHE A 200 5.04 7.74 -2.57
CA PHE A 200 6.36 7.13 -2.50
C PHE A 200 7.39 8.24 -2.31
N LEU A 201 8.20 8.09 -1.27
CA LEU A 201 9.20 9.03 -0.84
C LEU A 201 10.58 8.37 -0.96
N THR A 202 11.51 9.01 -1.63
CA THR A 202 12.88 8.50 -1.76
C THR A 202 13.87 9.57 -1.33
N ALA A 203 14.78 9.19 -0.43
CA ALA A 203 15.91 10.01 -0.03
C ALA A 203 16.89 10.18 -1.21
N HIS A 204 17.34 11.42 -1.41
CA HIS A 204 18.45 11.74 -2.31
C HIS A 204 19.79 11.41 -1.65
#